data_AF-A0A926IY22-F1
#
_entry.id   AF-A0A926IY22-F1
#
_cell.length_a   1.000
_cell.length_b   1.000
_cell.length_c   1.000
_cell.angle_alpha   90.00
_cell.angle_beta   90.00
_cell.angle_gamma   90.00
#
_symmetry.space_group_name_H-M   'P 1'
#
loop_
_entity.id
_entity.type
_entity.pdbx_description
1 polymer ?
#
loop_
_entity_poly.entity_id
_entity_poly.type
_entity_poly.pdbx_seq_one_letter_code
_entity_poly.pdbx_strand_id
1 'polypeptide(L)'
;MASHTNTMPGQGKASSGRLLAVAVLMALILTALFASSVFAQEPVRGRWFLDLPAVDGEVELSMHRKSGRGGRWQSSFDVPLAELRGFVAPTASADTPVRFQLVRDAGSFQFEGHADLRGGSGTFGFTPDRGFLDEMR
;
A
#
# COMPACT_ATOMS: atom_id res chain seq x y z
N MET A 1 -4.42 -41.92 -81.70
CA MET A 1 -4.40 -40.49 -81.31
C MET A 1 -5.54 -40.28 -80.34
N ALA A 2 -5.23 -40.30 -79.04
CA ALA A 2 -5.18 -39.14 -78.14
C ALA A 2 -6.59 -38.63 -77.77
N SER A 3 -6.97 -38.33 -76.53
CA SER A 3 -6.46 -38.50 -75.18
C SER A 3 -7.66 -38.13 -74.27
N HIS A 4 -7.87 -38.84 -73.16
CA HIS A 4 -8.94 -38.58 -72.20
C HIS A 4 -8.73 -37.25 -71.46
N THR A 5 -9.76 -36.40 -71.38
CA THR A 5 -9.76 -35.19 -70.54
C THR A 5 -10.15 -35.55 -69.11
N ASN A 6 -9.24 -35.28 -68.18
CA ASN A 6 -9.37 -35.48 -66.74
C ASN A 6 -10.14 -34.29 -66.10
N THR A 7 -11.18 -34.56 -65.31
CA THR A 7 -11.86 -33.55 -64.47
C THR A 7 -11.57 -33.87 -63.01
N MET A 8 -10.78 -33.03 -62.34
CA MET A 8 -10.64 -33.05 -60.88
C MET A 8 -11.79 -32.26 -60.23
N PRO A 9 -12.41 -32.76 -59.16
CA PRO A 9 -13.25 -31.94 -58.28
C PRO A 9 -12.38 -31.19 -57.25
N GLY A 10 -12.48 -29.87 -57.22
CA GLY A 10 -11.94 -29.03 -56.16
C GLY A 10 -12.75 -29.19 -54.87
N GLN A 11 -12.14 -29.79 -53.85
CA GLN A 11 -12.59 -29.66 -52.46
C GLN A 11 -11.94 -28.43 -51.82
N GLY A 12 -12.76 -27.53 -51.27
CA GLY A 12 -12.28 -26.36 -50.54
C GLY A 12 -13.33 -25.80 -49.59
N LYS A 13 -13.63 -26.50 -48.49
CA LYS A 13 -14.30 -25.91 -47.32
C LYS A 13 -13.81 -26.56 -46.03
N ALA A 14 -12.79 -25.98 -45.39
CA ALA A 14 -12.56 -26.16 -43.95
C ALA A 14 -11.50 -25.17 -43.44
N SER A 15 -11.91 -23.97 -43.01
CA SER A 15 -11.02 -23.14 -42.17
C SER A 15 -11.73 -22.09 -41.29
N SER A 16 -13.07 -22.08 -41.18
CA SER A 16 -13.76 -21.05 -40.38
C SER A 16 -13.74 -21.34 -38.86
N GLY A 17 -13.75 -22.60 -38.44
CA GLY A 17 -13.82 -22.97 -37.01
C GLY A 17 -12.51 -22.77 -36.24
N ARG A 18 -11.36 -22.90 -36.93
CA ARG A 18 -10.04 -22.74 -36.31
C ARG A 18 -9.70 -21.28 -36.02
N LEU A 19 -10.20 -20.35 -36.83
CA LEU A 19 -9.96 -18.91 -36.66
C LEU A 19 -10.76 -18.32 -35.49
N LEU A 20 -11.99 -18.81 -35.27
CA LEU A 20 -12.83 -18.39 -34.14
C LEU A 20 -12.27 -18.88 -32.79
N ALA A 21 -11.75 -20.11 -32.72
CA ALA A 21 -11.17 -20.66 -31.49
C ALA A 21 -9.90 -19.91 -31.04
N VAL A 22 -9.07 -19.49 -32.00
CA VAL A 22 -7.84 -18.72 -31.72
C VAL A 22 -8.17 -17.31 -31.22
N ALA A 23 -9.18 -16.64 -31.80
CA ALA A 23 -9.59 -15.30 -31.38
C ALA A 23 -10.15 -15.28 -29.94
N VAL A 24 -10.92 -16.30 -29.55
CA VAL A 24 -11.46 -16.42 -28.19
C VAL A 24 -10.35 -16.68 -27.17
N LEU A 25 -9.39 -17.56 -27.49
CA LEU A 25 -8.23 -17.79 -26.62
C LEU A 25 -7.38 -16.52 -26.45
N MET A 26 -7.18 -15.76 -27.52
CA MET A 26 -6.41 -14.51 -27.46
C MET A 26 -7.12 -13.46 -26.60
N ALA A 27 -8.44 -13.33 -26.72
CA ALA A 27 -9.24 -12.41 -25.90
C ALA A 27 -9.23 -12.78 -24.40
N LEU A 28 -9.24 -14.08 -24.07
CA LEU A 28 -9.09 -14.59 -22.70
C LEU A 28 -7.70 -14.33 -22.13
N ILE A 29 -6.65 -14.44 -22.94
CA ILE A 29 -5.26 -14.16 -22.53
C ILE A 29 -5.06 -12.65 -22.33
N LEU A 30 -5.62 -11.80 -23.20
CA LEU A 30 -5.57 -10.33 -23.08
C LEU A 30 -6.30 -9.82 -21.83
N THR A 31 -7.43 -10.43 -21.45
CA THR A 31 -8.14 -10.08 -20.20
C THR A 31 -7.41 -10.55 -18.96
N ALA A 32 -6.76 -11.72 -18.99
CA ALA A 32 -5.95 -12.21 -17.87
C ALA A 32 -4.69 -11.36 -17.63
N LEU A 33 -4.10 -10.78 -18.68
CA LEU A 33 -2.91 -9.91 -18.56
C LEU A 33 -3.22 -8.53 -17.95
N PHE A 34 -4.43 -7.99 -18.18
CA PHE A 34 -4.86 -6.71 -17.58
C PHE A 34 -5.32 -6.81 -16.12
N ALA A 35 -5.57 -8.02 -15.62
CA ALA A 35 -5.89 -8.26 -14.20
C ALA A 35 -4.65 -8.20 -13.28
N SER A 36 -3.48 -7.94 -13.85
CA SER A 36 -2.21 -7.97 -13.12
C SER A 36 -2.06 -6.74 -12.21
N SER A 37 -2.13 -7.00 -10.91
CA SER A 37 -1.37 -6.31 -9.86
C SER A 37 -1.99 -5.06 -9.24
N VAL A 38 -3.23 -5.16 -8.74
CA VAL A 38 -3.50 -4.49 -7.45
C VAL A 38 -2.80 -5.35 -6.38
N PHE A 39 -1.49 -5.14 -6.21
CA PHE A 39 -0.90 -5.44 -4.93
C PHE A 39 -1.57 -4.50 -3.95
N ALA A 40 -2.61 -4.97 -3.28
CA ALA A 40 -3.11 -4.32 -2.08
C ALA A 40 -1.95 -4.38 -1.07
N GLN A 41 -1.09 -3.36 -1.11
CA GLN A 41 -0.07 -3.18 -0.10
C GLN A 41 -0.81 -3.14 1.22
N GLU A 42 -0.50 -4.08 2.10
CA GLU A 42 -1.12 -4.15 3.42
C GLU A 42 -0.96 -2.77 4.07
N PRO A 43 -2.07 -2.08 4.43
CA PRO A 43 -1.99 -0.75 5.00
C PRO A 43 -0.98 -0.75 6.14
N VAL A 44 0.04 0.10 6.03
CA VAL A 44 1.09 0.17 7.05
C VAL A 44 0.45 0.74 8.32
N ARG A 45 0.23 -0.15 9.28
CA ARG A 45 -0.37 0.15 10.57
C ARG A 45 0.44 -0.47 11.69
N GLY A 46 0.37 0.14 12.86
CA GLY A 46 1.06 -0.35 14.04
C GLY A 46 0.60 0.35 15.30
N ARG A 47 1.38 0.19 16.36
CA ARG A 47 1.20 0.88 17.64
C ARG A 47 2.27 1.94 17.83
N TRP A 48 1.91 3.01 18.51
CA TRP A 48 2.86 4.02 18.94
C TRP A 48 2.85 4.15 20.46
N PHE A 49 3.97 4.64 20.98
CA PHE A 49 4.16 5.09 22.36
C PHE A 49 4.88 6.42 22.29
N LEU A 50 4.47 7.37 23.13
CA LEU A 50 5.07 8.68 23.24
C LEU A 50 5.45 8.90 24.69
N ASP A 51 6.69 9.27 24.95
CA ASP A 51 7.13 9.71 26.27
C ASP A 51 7.33 11.23 26.25
N LEU A 52 6.69 11.92 27.18
CA LEU A 52 6.73 13.38 27.31
C LEU A 52 7.73 13.74 28.42
N PRO A 53 8.97 14.15 28.10
CA PRO A 53 9.91 14.62 29.11
C PRO A 53 9.43 15.95 29.71
N ALA A 54 9.79 16.18 30.98
CA ALA A 54 9.34 17.36 31.73
C ALA A 54 9.95 18.68 31.23
N VAL A 55 11.04 18.61 30.45
CA VAL A 55 11.84 19.75 30.01
C VAL A 55 12.33 19.45 28.59
N ASP A 56 12.33 20.46 27.72
CA ASP A 56 12.97 20.52 26.39
C ASP A 56 12.11 20.41 25.12
N GLY A 57 10.80 20.19 25.20
CA GLY A 57 9.92 20.32 24.02
C GLY A 57 10.19 19.31 22.88
N GLU A 58 11.16 18.42 23.07
CA GLU A 58 11.37 17.18 22.35
C GLU A 58 10.58 16.06 23.04
N VAL A 59 10.17 15.05 22.27
CA VAL A 59 9.46 13.88 22.78
C VAL A 59 10.01 12.62 22.16
N GLU A 60 10.10 11.54 22.93
CA GLU A 60 10.51 10.25 22.38
C GLU A 60 9.28 9.55 21.77
N LEU A 61 9.31 9.30 20.47
CA LEU A 61 8.27 8.58 19.75
C LEU A 61 8.75 7.18 19.36
N SER A 62 8.08 6.17 19.89
CA SER A 62 8.33 4.75 19.59
C SER A 62 7.21 4.16 18.75
N MET A 63 7.55 3.52 17.63
CA MET A 63 6.64 2.92 16.66
C MET A 63 6.91 1.42 16.51
N HIS A 64 5.85 0.62 16.60
CA HIS A 64 5.92 -0.84 16.61
C HIS A 64 4.95 -1.41 15.58
N ARG A 65 5.43 -2.25 14.67
CA ARG A 65 4.61 -2.95 13.68
C ARG A 65 4.89 -4.45 13.67
N LYS A 66 3.83 -5.24 13.50
CA LYS A 66 3.92 -6.65 13.10
C LYS A 66 3.35 -6.75 11.69
N SER A 67 4.07 -7.44 10.81
CA SER A 67 3.59 -7.75 9.46
C SER A 67 2.87 -9.11 9.45
N GLY A 68 1.93 -9.31 8.52
CA GLY A 68 1.22 -10.59 8.39
C GLY A 68 2.11 -11.81 8.13
N ARG A 69 3.35 -11.59 7.66
CA ARG A 69 4.37 -12.64 7.44
C ARG A 69 5.27 -12.91 8.65
N GLY A 70 4.91 -12.40 9.83
CA GLY A 70 5.66 -12.64 11.08
C GLY A 70 6.85 -11.70 11.32
N GLY A 71 7.17 -10.81 10.38
CA GLY A 71 8.20 -9.79 10.57
C GLY A 71 7.77 -8.75 11.61
N ARG A 72 8.70 -8.35 12.49
CA ARG A 72 8.51 -7.28 13.47
C ARG A 72 9.40 -6.10 13.10
N TRP A 73 8.84 -4.91 13.16
CA TRP A 73 9.56 -3.65 13.00
C TRP A 73 9.34 -2.79 14.25
N GLN A 74 10.41 -2.17 14.73
CA GLN A 74 10.39 -1.21 15.82
C GLN A 74 11.33 -0.06 15.46
N SER A 75 10.91 1.16 15.75
CA SER A 75 11.72 2.37 15.56
C SER A 75 11.39 3.35 16.69
N SER A 76 12.41 3.92 17.31
CA SER A 76 12.29 4.92 18.37
C SER A 76 13.21 6.08 18.01
N PHE A 77 12.72 7.30 18.17
CA PHE A 77 13.47 8.52 17.88
C PHE A 77 12.87 9.70 18.63
N ASP A 78 13.72 10.68 18.95
CA ASP A 78 13.28 11.97 19.46
C ASP A 78 12.73 12.83 18.32
N VAL A 79 11.65 13.55 18.59
CA VAL A 79 11.01 14.45 17.64
C VAL A 79 10.57 15.74 18.35
N PRO A 80 10.75 16.92 17.73
CA PRO A 80 10.25 18.15 18.30
C PRO A 80 8.72 18.10 18.39
N LEU A 81 8.16 18.51 19.52
CA LEU A 81 6.70 18.53 19.72
C LEU A 81 5.98 19.33 18.62
N ALA A 82 6.64 20.37 18.10
CA ALA A 82 6.14 21.20 17.01
C ALA A 82 6.01 20.46 15.66
N GLU A 83 6.76 19.36 15.44
CA GLU A 83 6.60 18.52 14.24
C GLU A 83 5.37 17.61 14.32
N LEU A 84 4.87 17.33 15.53
CA LEU A 84 3.66 16.54 15.76
C LEU A 84 2.41 17.40 15.53
N ARG A 85 2.07 17.60 14.26
CA ARG A 85 0.97 18.48 13.85
C ARG A 85 -0.37 18.02 14.45
N GLY A 86 -1.02 18.93 15.17
CA GLY A 86 -2.30 18.67 15.85
C GLY A 86 -2.16 18.01 17.23
N PHE A 87 -0.95 17.68 17.67
CA PHE A 87 -0.74 17.24 19.04
C PHE A 87 -0.86 18.42 19.99
N VAL A 88 -1.68 18.23 21.03
CA VAL A 88 -1.81 19.16 22.15
C VAL A 88 -1.40 18.41 23.40
N ALA A 89 -0.36 18.89 24.07
CA ALA A 89 0.11 18.27 25.30
C ALA A 89 -1.02 18.23 26.34
N PRO A 90 -1.31 17.07 26.94
CA PRO A 90 -2.32 16.97 27.98
C PRO A 90 -1.96 17.89 29.15
N THR A 91 -2.96 18.57 29.71
CA THR A 91 -2.79 19.44 30.89
C THR A 91 -3.29 18.80 32.18
N ALA A 92 -3.86 17.60 32.09
CA ALA A 92 -4.41 16.85 33.21
C ALA A 92 -3.81 15.45 33.27
N SER A 93 -3.77 14.86 34.48
CA SER A 93 -3.31 13.48 34.69
C SER A 93 -4.30 12.43 34.17
N ALA A 94 -5.43 12.84 33.58
CA ALA A 94 -6.41 11.94 33.01
C ALA A 94 -6.08 11.65 31.54
N ASP A 95 -6.23 10.38 31.15
CA ASP A 95 -6.07 9.94 29.77
C ASP A 95 -7.05 10.70 28.85
N THR A 96 -6.49 11.48 27.93
CA THR A 96 -7.25 12.32 27.00
C THR A 96 -7.05 11.79 25.59
N PRO A 97 -8.11 11.67 24.77
CA PRO A 97 -7.97 11.23 23.38
C PRO A 97 -7.14 12.22 22.58
N VAL A 98 -6.17 11.71 21.81
CA VAL A 98 -5.28 12.49 20.96
C VAL A 98 -5.28 11.98 19.52
N ARG A 99 -5.13 12.93 18.60
CA ARG A 99 -4.94 12.66 17.17
C ARG A 99 -3.94 13.66 16.62
N PHE A 100 -2.88 13.16 15.98
CA PHE A 100 -1.82 14.01 15.44
C PHE A 100 -1.17 13.36 14.23
N GLN A 101 -0.34 14.14 13.53
CA GLN A 101 0.32 13.71 12.30
C GLN A 101 1.81 14.05 12.32
N LEU A 102 2.62 13.13 11.81
CA LEU A 102 4.03 13.37 11.48
C LEU A 102 4.20 13.31 9.97
N VAL A 103 4.66 14.42 9.37
CA VAL A 103 4.90 14.51 7.93
C VAL A 103 6.38 14.34 7.67
N ARG A 104 6.73 13.39 6.80
CA ARG A 104 8.09 13.11 6.32
C ARG A 104 8.09 13.16 4.78
N ASP A 105 9.27 13.16 4.17
CA ASP A 105 9.39 13.24 2.70
C ASP A 105 8.71 12.06 1.99
N ALA A 106 8.81 10.85 2.56
CA ALA A 106 8.20 9.66 1.98
C ALA A 106 6.66 9.58 2.16
N GLY A 107 6.06 10.48 2.96
CA GLY A 107 4.64 10.48 3.26
C GLY A 107 4.31 10.88 4.69
N SER A 108 3.08 10.60 5.09
CA SER A 108 2.53 11.06 6.36
C SER A 108 2.07 9.91 7.25
N PHE A 109 2.45 9.97 8.53
CA PHE A 109 1.93 9.10 9.57
C PHE A 109 0.79 9.79 10.32
N GLN A 110 -0.35 9.11 10.44
CA GLN A 110 -1.48 9.54 11.26
C GLN A 110 -1.49 8.71 12.55
N PHE A 111 -1.58 9.37 13.70
CA PHE A 111 -1.59 8.75 15.01
C PHE A 111 -2.91 9.03 15.73
N GLU A 112 -3.45 8.01 16.39
CA GLU A 112 -4.66 8.11 17.21
C GLU A 112 -4.46 7.31 18.50
N GLY A 113 -4.96 7.80 19.63
CA GLY A 113 -4.82 7.11 20.91
C GLY A 113 -5.22 7.99 22.09
N HIS A 114 -4.61 7.73 23.24
CA HIS A 114 -4.79 8.52 24.46
C HIS A 114 -3.43 8.93 25.01
N ALA A 115 -3.40 10.08 25.69
CA ALA A 115 -2.22 10.59 26.36
C ALA A 115 -2.57 11.30 27.67
N ASP A 116 -1.63 11.31 28.61
CA ASP A 116 -1.62 12.04 29.87
C ASP A 116 -0.34 12.88 30.01
N LEU A 117 -0.05 13.37 31.22
CA LEU A 117 1.15 14.20 31.52
C LEU A 117 2.49 13.47 31.33
N ARG A 118 2.50 12.13 31.29
CA ARG A 118 3.73 11.33 31.16
C ARG A 118 3.98 10.88 29.73
N GLY A 119 2.93 10.74 28.95
CA GLY A 119 3.05 10.18 27.62
C GLY A 119 1.73 9.71 27.04
N GLY A 120 1.79 8.85 26.03
CA GLY A 120 0.60 8.29 25.42
C GLY A 120 0.86 7.04 24.63
N SER A 121 -0.21 6.39 24.19
CA SER A 121 -0.12 5.25 23.29
C SER A 121 -1.37 5.09 22.43
N GLY A 122 -1.21 4.36 21.34
CA GLY A 122 -2.33 4.08 20.45
C GLY A 122 -1.92 3.39 19.16
N THR A 123 -2.60 3.73 18.07
CA THR A 123 -2.36 3.17 16.74
C THR A 123 -1.92 4.23 15.75
N PHE A 124 -1.13 3.81 14.78
CA PHE A 124 -0.74 4.68 13.67
C PHE A 124 -1.08 4.04 12.32
N GLY A 125 -1.28 4.88 11.32
CA GLY A 125 -1.35 4.53 9.91
C GLY A 125 -0.35 5.35 9.10
N PHE A 126 0.12 4.81 7.98
CA PHE A 126 1.00 5.54 7.05
C PHE A 126 0.34 5.66 5.68
N THR A 127 0.39 6.89 5.15
CA THR A 127 -0.05 7.24 3.82
C THR A 127 1.17 7.70 3.02
N PRO A 128 1.62 6.96 2.00
CA PRO A 128 2.77 7.35 1.18
C PRO A 128 2.45 8.58 0.33
N ASP A 129 3.44 9.44 0.12
CA ASP A 129 3.39 10.47 -0.91
C ASP A 129 3.70 9.83 -2.28
N ARG A 130 2.81 10.02 -3.25
CA ARG A 130 2.96 9.43 -4.58
C ARG A 130 4.12 10.04 -5.36
N GLY A 131 4.47 11.31 -5.12
CA GLY A 131 5.59 11.97 -5.78
C GLY A 131 6.93 11.30 -5.45
N PHE A 132 7.12 10.89 -4.20
CA PHE A 132 8.32 10.19 -3.75
C PHE A 132 8.45 8.78 -4.37
N LEU A 133 7.32 8.09 -4.59
CA LEU A 133 7.32 6.76 -5.22
C LEU A 133 7.71 6.79 -6.71
N ASP A 134 7.38 7.87 -7.41
CA ASP A 134 7.75 8.06 -8.82
C ASP A 134 9.25 8.36 -8.99
N GLU A 135 9.90 9.01 -8.01
CA GLU A 135 11.35 9.29 -8.03
C GLU A 135 12.22 8.06 -7.71
N MET A 136 11.67 7.05 -7.03
CA MET A 136 12.38 5.81 -6.69
C MET A 136 12.33 4.72 -7.79
N ARG A 137 11.63 4.96 -8.90
CA ARG A 137 11.42 3.99 -9.99
C ARG A 137 12.53 4.04 -11.05
#